data_AF-Q8DLP6-F1
#
_entry.id   AF-Q8DLP6-F1
#
_cell.length_a   1.000
_cell.length_b   1.000
_cell.length_c   1.000
_cell.angle_alpha   90.00
_cell.angle_beta   90.00
_cell.angle_gamma   90.00
#
_symmetry.space_group_name_H-M   'P 1'
#
loop_
_entity.id
_entity.type
_entity.pdbx_description
1 polymer ?
#
loop_
_entity_poly.entity_id
_entity_poly.type
_entity_poly.pdbx_seq_one_letter_code
_entity_poly.pdbx_strand_id
1 'polypeptide(L)'
;MFDFDATLPLMAVQFLILTVILNALLYKPLGQALDNRDEYIRTNLQQAKERLQQATELAQQYEQELASTRRQAQALIEEARVEAQKIATAEIAEAQQAVQAELLKIQAEIDQQKQATLQALEGQVASLSEQLLAKLMA
;
A
#
# COMPACT_ATOMS: atom_id res chain seq x y z
N MET A 1 43.03 50.71 71.22
CA MET A 1 42.34 50.74 69.91
C MET A 1 41.49 49.50 69.64
N PHE A 2 41.34 48.59 70.61
CA PHE A 2 40.33 47.53 70.60
C PHE A 2 39.67 47.51 71.99
N ASP A 3 38.64 48.32 72.18
CA ASP A 3 37.79 48.20 73.35
C ASP A 3 36.83 47.02 73.06
N PHE A 4 37.18 45.84 73.59
CA PHE A 4 36.33 44.65 73.58
C PHE A 4 35.22 44.80 74.63
N ASP A 5 34.45 45.89 74.53
CA ASP A 5 33.34 46.17 75.42
C ASP A 5 32.12 45.31 75.05
N ALA A 6 31.11 45.28 75.93
CA ALA A 6 29.85 44.54 75.78
C ALA A 6 29.05 44.86 74.48
N THR A 7 29.53 45.81 73.67
CA THR A 7 29.02 46.16 72.34
C THR A 7 29.26 45.06 71.30
N LEU A 8 30.39 44.35 71.33
CA LEU A 8 30.69 43.28 70.37
C LEU A 8 29.69 42.11 70.48
N PRO A 9 29.43 41.54 71.68
CA PRO A 9 28.38 40.54 71.86
C PRO A 9 26.99 41.05 71.44
N LEU A 10 26.64 42.30 71.76
CA LEU A 10 25.34 42.88 71.38
C LEU A 10 25.18 42.98 69.85
N MET A 11 26.20 43.44 69.14
CA MET A 11 26.20 43.46 67.67
C MET A 11 26.12 42.06 67.07
N ALA A 12 26.81 41.07 67.67
CA ALA A 12 26.69 39.67 67.24
C ALA A 12 25.26 39.14 67.40
N VAL A 13 24.59 39.44 68.52
CA VAL A 13 23.18 39.08 68.73
C VAL A 13 22.26 39.78 67.71
N GLN A 14 22.45 41.08 67.48
CA GLN A 14 21.69 41.83 66.47
C GLN A 14 21.88 41.26 65.06
N PHE A 15 23.13 40.93 64.70
CA PHE A 15 23.45 40.31 63.41
C PHE A 15 22.77 38.93 63.28
N LEU A 16 22.82 38.08 64.31
CA LEU A 16 22.14 36.79 64.30
C LEU A 16 20.63 36.92 64.14
N ILE A 17 20.00 37.87 64.83
CA ILE A 17 18.56 38.16 64.69
C ILE A 17 18.25 38.58 63.24
N LEU A 18 19.03 39.50 62.67
CA LEU A 18 18.87 39.92 61.28
C LEU A 18 19.05 38.76 60.30
N THR A 19 20.05 37.90 60.50
CA THR A 19 20.27 36.70 59.69
C THR A 19 19.07 35.75 59.74
N VAL A 20 18.51 35.51 60.92
CA VAL A 20 17.32 34.65 61.08
C VAL A 20 16.11 35.25 60.34
N ILE A 21 15.89 36.56 60.47
CA ILE A 21 14.82 37.28 59.79
C ILE A 21 15.00 37.22 58.27
N LEU A 22 16.20 37.52 57.75
CA LEU A 22 16.50 37.46 56.32
C LEU A 22 16.38 36.03 55.76
N ASN A 23 16.79 35.03 56.53
CA ASN A 23 16.62 33.63 56.14
C ASN A 23 15.14 33.27 55.94
N ALA A 24 14.28 33.70 56.87
CA ALA A 24 12.85 33.43 56.79
C ALA A 24 12.13 34.26 55.71
N LEU A 25 12.46 35.55 55.58
CA LEU A 25 11.74 36.49 54.71
C LEU A 25 12.26 36.56 53.28
N LEU A 26 13.56 36.33 53.05
CA LEU A 26 14.19 36.55 51.75
C LEU A 26 14.80 35.26 51.19
N TYR A 27 15.74 34.65 51.90
CA TYR A 27 16.51 33.53 51.34
C TYR A 27 15.65 32.29 51.11
N LYS A 28 14.75 31.95 52.04
CA LYS A 28 13.84 30.80 51.88
C LYS A 28 12.82 30.99 50.74
N PRO A 29 12.08 32.11 50.62
CA PRO A 29 11.19 32.33 49.48
C PRO A 29 11.93 32.45 48.14
N LEU A 30 13.12 33.07 48.11
CA LEU A 30 13.93 33.17 46.90
C LEU A 30 14.43 31.78 46.46
N GLY A 31 14.90 30.96 47.39
CA GLY A 31 15.31 29.57 47.11
C GLY A 31 14.14 28.75 46.53
N GLN A 32 12.97 28.82 47.16
CA GLN A 32 11.76 28.16 46.64
C GLN A 32 11.37 28.65 45.24
N ALA A 33 11.50 29.96 44.97
CA ALA A 33 11.21 30.50 43.63
C ALA A 33 12.19 30.00 42.57
N LEU A 34 13.47 29.84 42.91
CA LEU A 34 14.48 29.25 42.04
C LEU A 34 14.21 27.75 41.80
N ASP A 35 13.92 26.99 42.86
CA ASP A 35 13.60 25.56 42.77
C ASP A 35 12.36 25.32 41.90
N ASN A 36 11.28 26.09 42.12
CA ASN A 36 10.05 26.01 41.32
C ASN A 36 10.32 26.31 39.84
N ARG A 37 11.18 27.29 39.55
CA ARG A 37 11.56 27.64 38.17
C ARG A 37 12.37 26.51 37.52
N ASP A 38 13.32 25.95 38.24
CA ASP A 38 14.13 24.83 37.76
C ASP A 38 13.26 23.60 37.50
N GLU A 39 12.32 23.28 38.39
CA GLU A 39 11.36 22.20 38.22
C GLU A 39 10.44 22.43 37.00
N TYR A 40 9.92 23.64 36.84
CA TYR A 40 9.10 24.02 35.69
C TYR A 40 9.86 23.86 34.37
N ILE A 41 11.12 24.34 34.30
CA ILE A 41 11.96 24.23 33.10
C ILE A 41 12.27 22.77 32.81
N ARG A 42 12.68 21.98 33.82
CA ARG A 42 12.99 20.56 33.66
C ARG A 42 11.77 19.78 33.17
N THR A 43 10.62 20.01 33.78
CA THR A 43 9.36 19.34 33.43
C THR A 43 8.94 19.67 31.99
N ASN A 44 8.98 20.95 31.61
CA ASN A 44 8.62 21.35 30.24
C ASN A 44 9.61 20.81 29.20
N LEU A 45 10.91 20.79 29.50
CA LEU A 45 11.92 20.24 28.61
C LEU A 45 11.72 18.72 28.44
N GLN A 46 11.42 18.02 29.52
CA GLN A 46 11.11 16.59 29.48
C GLN A 46 9.86 16.30 28.65
N GLN A 47 8.76 17.02 28.90
CA GLN A 47 7.53 16.90 28.12
C GLN A 47 7.73 17.24 26.64
N ALA A 48 8.54 18.26 26.32
CA ALA A 48 8.87 18.62 24.94
C ALA A 48 9.67 17.51 24.24
N LYS A 49 10.64 16.88 24.94
CA LYS A 49 11.38 15.73 24.42
C LYS A 49 10.47 14.53 24.18
N GLU A 50 9.60 14.20 25.13
CA GLU A 50 8.64 13.10 25.00
C GLU A 50 7.70 13.32 23.82
N ARG A 51 7.15 14.54 23.66
CA ARG A 51 6.29 14.87 22.50
C ARG A 51 7.05 14.80 21.18
N LEU A 52 8.29 15.27 21.12
CA LEU A 52 9.12 15.18 19.93
C LEU A 52 9.41 13.72 19.57
N GLN A 53 9.73 12.89 20.57
CA GLN A 53 9.96 11.47 20.38
C GLN A 53 8.70 10.78 19.85
N GLN A 54 7.54 11.00 20.48
CA GLN A 54 6.26 10.45 20.05
C GLN A 54 5.91 10.88 18.62
N ALA A 55 6.11 12.16 18.27
CA ALA A 55 5.88 12.66 16.92
C ALA A 55 6.81 12.02 15.88
N THR A 56 8.08 11.79 16.25
CA THR A 56 9.07 11.14 15.37
C THR A 56 8.73 9.66 15.16
N GLU A 57 8.38 8.95 16.23
CA GLU A 57 7.94 7.55 16.17
C GLU A 57 6.68 7.41 15.31
N LEU A 58 5.69 8.29 15.50
CA LEU A 58 4.46 8.31 14.72
C LEU A 58 4.74 8.60 13.24
N ALA A 59 5.61 9.57 12.93
CA ALA A 59 6.00 9.88 11.56
C ALA A 59 6.69 8.69 10.89
N GLN A 60 7.59 8.01 11.60
CA GLN A 60 8.27 6.81 11.11
C GLN A 60 7.29 5.65 10.86
N GLN A 61 6.32 5.44 11.77
CA GLN A 61 5.27 4.43 11.58
C GLN A 61 4.42 4.73 10.34
N TYR A 62 3.99 5.99 10.17
CA TYR A 62 3.24 6.40 8.97
C TYR A 62 4.04 6.21 7.68
N GLU A 63 5.33 6.54 7.67
CA GLU A 63 6.18 6.34 6.49
C GLU A 63 6.33 4.85 6.15
N GLN A 64 6.52 3.99 7.15
CA GLN A 64 6.59 2.54 6.98
C GLN A 64 5.27 1.96 6.49
N GLU A 65 4.14 2.38 7.06
CA GLU A 65 2.81 1.95 6.63
C GLU A 65 2.52 2.40 5.20
N LEU A 66 2.85 3.65 4.84
CA LEU A 66 2.69 4.16 3.47
C LEU A 66 3.53 3.35 2.48
N ALA A 67 4.79 3.03 2.83
CA ALA A 67 5.66 2.22 2.00
C ALA A 67 5.17 0.76 1.87
N SER A 68 4.60 0.20 2.95
CA SER A 68 3.94 -1.12 2.94
C SER A 68 2.72 -1.12 2.02
N THR A 69 1.80 -0.18 2.21
CA THR A 69 0.56 -0.05 1.42
C THR A 69 0.86 0.15 -0.06
N ARG A 70 1.87 0.97 -0.42
CA ARG A 70 2.31 1.13 -1.81
C ARG A 70 2.82 -0.18 -2.42
N ARG A 71 3.62 -0.96 -1.66
CA ARG A 71 4.09 -2.27 -2.12
C ARG A 71 2.95 -3.27 -2.31
N GLN A 72 2.00 -3.32 -1.37
CA GLN A 72 0.82 -4.18 -1.46
C GLN A 72 -0.06 -3.79 -2.66
N ALA A 73 -0.30 -2.49 -2.87
CA ALA A 73 -1.05 -1.99 -4.01
C ALA A 73 -0.38 -2.36 -5.35
N GLN A 74 0.95 -2.20 -5.45
CA GLN A 74 1.69 -2.60 -6.65
C GLN A 74 1.59 -4.11 -6.88
N ALA A 75 1.74 -4.93 -5.83
CA ALA A 75 1.62 -6.37 -5.93
C ALA A 75 0.21 -6.79 -6.40
N LEU A 76 -0.85 -6.17 -5.87
CA LEU A 76 -2.22 -6.41 -6.28
C LEU A 76 -2.47 -6.03 -7.74
N ILE A 77 -1.91 -4.91 -8.21
CA ILE A 77 -2.03 -4.48 -9.61
C ILE A 77 -1.32 -5.47 -10.54
N GLU A 78 -0.11 -5.92 -10.18
CA GLU A 78 0.62 -6.91 -10.98
C GLU A 78 -0.09 -8.27 -11.00
N GLU A 79 -0.62 -8.73 -9.86
CA GLU A 79 -1.43 -9.95 -9.79
C GLU A 79 -2.67 -9.86 -10.68
N ALA A 80 -3.42 -8.75 -10.59
CA ALA A 80 -4.58 -8.50 -11.43
C ALA A 80 -4.22 -8.46 -12.92
N ARG A 81 -3.07 -7.89 -13.28
CA ARG A 81 -2.57 -7.84 -14.66
C ARG A 81 -2.20 -9.23 -15.18
N VAL A 82 -1.52 -10.04 -14.36
CA VAL A 82 -1.14 -11.41 -14.72
C VAL A 82 -2.39 -12.27 -14.91
N GLU A 83 -3.36 -12.17 -14.01
CA GLU A 83 -4.61 -12.93 -14.12
C GLU A 83 -5.43 -12.48 -15.34
N ALA A 84 -5.54 -11.17 -15.59
CA ALA A 84 -6.20 -10.66 -16.79
C ALA A 84 -5.52 -11.15 -18.09
N GLN A 85 -4.18 -11.17 -18.13
CA GLN A 85 -3.43 -11.68 -19.27
C GLN A 85 -3.66 -13.19 -19.47
N LYS A 86 -3.74 -13.96 -18.38
CA LYS A 86 -4.01 -15.39 -18.42
C LYS A 86 -5.41 -15.69 -18.94
N ILE A 87 -6.42 -14.97 -18.45
CA ILE A 87 -7.82 -15.08 -18.92
C ILE A 87 -7.88 -14.74 -20.41
N ALA A 88 -7.32 -13.58 -20.82
CA ALA A 88 -7.33 -13.17 -22.22
C ALA A 88 -6.63 -14.19 -23.14
N THR A 89 -5.50 -14.75 -22.70
CA THR A 89 -4.78 -15.78 -23.46
C THR A 89 -5.59 -17.07 -23.59
N ALA A 90 -6.27 -17.49 -22.52
CA ALA A 90 -7.14 -18.66 -22.53
C ALA A 90 -8.35 -18.46 -23.45
N GLU A 91 -9.03 -17.31 -23.37
CA GLU A 91 -10.17 -16.97 -24.24
C GLU A 91 -9.77 -16.92 -25.73
N ILE A 92 -8.61 -16.34 -26.05
CA ILE A 92 -8.09 -16.32 -27.43
C ILE A 92 -7.80 -17.74 -27.92
N ALA A 93 -7.19 -18.59 -27.09
CA ALA A 93 -6.89 -19.97 -27.44
C ALA A 93 -8.17 -20.80 -27.67
N GLU A 94 -9.18 -20.63 -26.81
CA GLU A 94 -10.48 -21.29 -26.95
C GLU A 94 -11.21 -20.83 -28.23
N ALA A 95 -11.23 -19.52 -28.50
CA ALA A 95 -11.82 -18.98 -29.72
C ALA A 95 -11.11 -19.51 -30.99
N GLN A 96 -9.78 -19.60 -30.97
CA GLN A 96 -9.01 -20.18 -32.09
C GLN A 96 -9.33 -21.66 -32.30
N GLN A 97 -9.47 -22.45 -31.22
CA GLN A 97 -9.86 -23.85 -31.31
C GLN A 97 -11.28 -24.02 -31.86
N ALA A 98 -12.23 -23.20 -31.40
CA ALA A 98 -13.61 -23.21 -31.90
C ALA A 98 -13.67 -22.88 -33.40
N VAL A 99 -12.92 -21.85 -33.85
CA VAL A 99 -12.82 -21.50 -35.28
C VAL A 99 -12.19 -22.63 -36.09
N GLN A 100 -11.12 -23.28 -35.60
CA GLN A 100 -10.50 -24.40 -36.30
C GLN A 100 -11.45 -25.60 -36.40
N ALA A 101 -12.18 -25.92 -35.34
CA ALA A 101 -13.17 -27.00 -35.35
C ALA A 101 -14.30 -26.73 -36.35
N GLU A 102 -14.78 -25.49 -36.42
CA GLU A 102 -15.82 -25.10 -37.39
C GLU A 102 -15.30 -25.15 -38.84
N LEU A 103 -14.05 -24.71 -39.09
CA LEU A 103 -13.43 -24.82 -40.42
C LEU A 103 -13.28 -26.27 -40.87
N LEU A 104 -12.88 -27.18 -39.96
CA LEU A 104 -12.79 -28.61 -40.27
C LEU A 104 -14.16 -29.22 -40.58
N LYS A 105 -15.19 -28.82 -39.84
CA LYS A 105 -16.58 -29.24 -40.10
C LYS A 105 -17.06 -28.76 -41.47
N ILE A 106 -16.85 -27.49 -41.80
CA ILE A 106 -17.21 -26.91 -43.11
C ILE A 106 -16.47 -27.63 -44.23
N GLN A 107 -15.17 -27.94 -44.07
CA GLN A 107 -14.41 -28.71 -45.07
C GLN A 107 -14.99 -30.11 -45.29
N ALA A 108 -15.34 -30.82 -44.22
CA ALA A 108 -15.97 -32.13 -44.31
C ALA A 108 -17.34 -32.08 -45.00
N GLU A 109 -18.15 -31.05 -44.71
CA GLU A 109 -19.44 -30.82 -45.38
C GLU A 109 -19.27 -30.52 -46.88
N ILE A 110 -18.27 -29.71 -47.26
CA ILE A 110 -17.94 -29.42 -48.66
C ILE A 110 -17.50 -30.69 -49.40
N ASP A 111 -16.65 -31.51 -48.80
CA ASP A 111 -16.19 -32.77 -49.40
C ASP A 111 -17.35 -33.76 -49.58
N GLN A 112 -18.24 -33.87 -48.59
CA GLN A 112 -19.45 -34.68 -48.68
C GLN A 112 -20.38 -34.16 -49.79
N GLN A 113 -20.61 -32.85 -49.88
CA GLN A 113 -21.44 -32.25 -50.92
C GLN A 113 -20.84 -32.46 -52.31
N LYS A 114 -19.51 -32.36 -52.45
CA LYS A 114 -18.80 -32.63 -53.70
C LYS A 114 -18.96 -34.08 -54.13
N GLN A 115 -18.81 -35.04 -53.22
CA GLN A 115 -19.03 -36.46 -53.51
C GLN A 115 -20.48 -36.74 -53.94
N ALA A 116 -21.46 -36.19 -53.23
CA ALA A 116 -22.88 -36.32 -53.59
C ALA A 116 -23.17 -35.70 -54.98
N THR A 117 -22.57 -34.54 -55.28
CA THR A 117 -22.71 -33.88 -56.59
C THR A 117 -22.09 -34.71 -57.72
N LEU A 118 -20.92 -35.31 -57.50
CA LEU A 118 -20.29 -36.20 -58.49
C LEU A 118 -21.13 -37.44 -58.77
N GLN A 119 -21.66 -38.09 -57.73
CA GLN A 119 -22.56 -39.24 -57.89
C GLN A 119 -23.85 -38.88 -58.65
N ALA A 120 -24.43 -37.70 -58.36
CA ALA A 120 -25.60 -37.21 -59.07
C ALA A 120 -25.29 -36.92 -60.56
N LEU A 121 -24.10 -36.37 -60.86
CA LEU A 121 -23.65 -36.13 -62.24
C LEU A 121 -23.39 -37.44 -62.99
N GLU A 122 -22.77 -38.44 -62.36
CA GLU A 122 -22.57 -39.77 -62.96
C GLU A 122 -23.91 -40.42 -63.35
N GLY A 123 -24.92 -40.34 -62.47
CA GLY A 123 -26.28 -40.80 -62.77
C GLY A 123 -26.94 -40.04 -63.94
N GLN A 124 -26.75 -38.72 -64.00
CA GLN A 124 -27.26 -37.91 -65.12
C GLN A 124 -26.55 -38.23 -66.44
N VAL A 125 -25.24 -38.45 -66.42
CA VAL A 125 -24.46 -38.82 -67.61
C VAL A 125 -24.86 -40.21 -68.11
N ALA A 126 -25.08 -41.18 -67.22
CA ALA A 126 -25.58 -42.50 -67.58
C ALA A 126 -26.96 -42.41 -68.26
N SER A 127 -27.91 -41.66 -67.65
CA SER A 127 -29.23 -41.45 -68.23
C SER A 127 -29.19 -40.73 -69.59
N LEU A 128 -28.35 -39.71 -69.74
CA LEU A 128 -28.18 -39.01 -71.00
C LEU A 128 -27.59 -39.92 -72.08
N SER A 129 -26.65 -40.80 -71.71
CA SER A 129 -26.03 -41.76 -72.62
C SER A 129 -27.04 -42.83 -73.10
N GLU A 130 -27.90 -43.32 -72.21
CA GLU A 130 -29.01 -44.23 -72.56
C GLU A 130 -30.02 -43.55 -73.51
N GLN A 131 -30.38 -42.29 -73.24
CA GLN A 131 -31.28 -41.53 -74.12
C GLN A 131 -30.68 -41.30 -75.51
N LEU A 132 -29.37 -41.06 -75.60
CA LEU A 132 -28.65 -40.93 -76.88
C LEU A 132 -28.63 -42.26 -77.65
N LEU A 133 -28.34 -43.38 -76.98
CA LEU A 133 -28.37 -44.72 -77.59
C LEU A 133 -29.77 -45.09 -78.09
N ALA A 134 -30.81 -44.80 -77.31
CA ALA A 134 -32.20 -45.05 -77.70
C ALA A 134 -32.60 -44.23 -78.95
N LYS A 135 -32.12 -42.98 -79.06
CA LYS A 135 -32.33 -42.15 -80.26
C LYS A 135 -31.53 -42.60 -81.49
N LEU A 136 -30.41 -43.30 -81.31
CA LEU A 136 -29.57 -43.83 -82.39
C LEU A 136 -30.12 -45.15 -82.98
N MET A 137 -30.90 -45.90 -82.20
CA MET A 137 -31.51 -47.17 -82.61
C MET A 137 -32.95 -47.04 -83.15
N ALA A 138 -33.50 -45.82 -83.22
CA ALA A 138 -34.80 -45.50 -83.82
C ALA A 138 -34.61 -44.76 -85.15
#